data_AF-A0A7J8RRD5-F1
#
_entry.id   AF-A0A7J8RRD5-F1
#
_cell.length_a   1.000
_cell.length_b   1.000
_cell.length_c   1.000
_cell.angle_alpha   90.00
_cell.angle_beta   90.00
_cell.angle_gamma   90.00
#
_symmetry.space_group_name_H-M   'P 1'
#
loop_
_entity.id
_entity.type
_entity.pdbx_description
1 polymer ?
#
loop_
_entity_poly.entity_id
_entity_poly.type
_entity_poly.pdbx_seq_one_letter_code
_entity_poly.pdbx_strand_id
1 'polypeptide(L)'
;VINEHSKEEDEVKIPLLVYVSREKRPSHHHNFKAGALNVLLRVSAMISNSPYILMLDCDMYCNDPTSVRQAMCYYCDPQTPSSIAFVQFPQTFRNICQDDIYDSQIRHLFKILWHGFDGVGGPAISGSNLYIKREALLGSFSKQQELMALKRSFGPSNDFIKTLVEEYKPGFINDGESSRMLLEKANVLASCSYENQTSWGSTVGFLYFCVVEDYFTGFTLHRKGWKSVYLYPKKPQFLGTATTNFNEVSIQWTRWASGLTSVAISKFCPLIYGPLKMSWVQFMCYSELAFMPLLNCLSLWGFAFIPQLCLFNDIPLYPKVSDSSFNIFLIIFVSAILKSLYEVVTTGGQVRTWRNDWRIWMMRSITSYFYGSLDVVLNKLGMKEASFLPTNKVIDDEQVKLYEMGIFDFRAATTFLAPLVTVILVNIAAFVRALVVNVVDNDRDGYWEKMFGQMFLSFYILVSNYTVIEGMIIRRDKASIPLYVTLLSGVFSLCILLIGSAILS
;
A
#
# COMPACT_ATOMS: atom_id res chain seq x y z
N VAL A 1 -44.50 2.68 14.56
CA VAL A 1 -45.45 3.72 15.03
C VAL A 1 -44.67 4.69 15.89
N ILE A 2 -44.33 5.85 15.34
CA ILE A 2 -43.90 7.04 16.09
C ILE A 2 -44.75 8.17 15.53
N ASN A 3 -45.39 8.90 16.45
CA ASN A 3 -46.53 9.79 16.28
C ASN A 3 -46.40 10.87 15.20
N GLU A 4 -47.48 11.04 14.44
CA GLU A 4 -47.86 12.27 13.76
C GLU A 4 -48.30 13.31 14.80
N HIS A 5 -47.60 14.45 14.88
CA HIS A 5 -48.13 15.81 14.97
C HIS A 5 -47.11 16.78 15.58
N SER A 6 -46.37 17.48 14.72
CA SER A 6 -45.95 18.86 14.95
C SER A 6 -45.73 19.52 13.59
N LYS A 7 -46.48 20.60 13.36
CA LYS A 7 -46.42 21.43 12.15
C LYS A 7 -45.16 22.31 12.16
N GLU A 8 -44.57 22.46 10.97
CA GLU A 8 -43.74 23.59 10.52
C GLU A 8 -42.50 23.93 11.37
N GLU A 9 -41.55 22.99 11.44
CA GLU A 9 -40.13 23.33 11.49
C GLU A 9 -39.59 23.21 10.05
N ASP A 10 -38.69 24.11 9.62
CA ASP A 10 -37.98 24.00 8.33
C ASP A 10 -37.45 22.58 8.15
N GLU A 11 -38.17 21.73 7.39
CA GLU A 11 -37.79 20.32 7.20
C GLU A 11 -36.45 20.27 6.47
N VAL A 12 -35.38 20.16 7.25
CA VAL A 12 -34.03 19.94 6.73
C VAL A 12 -34.06 18.65 5.93
N LYS A 13 -34.11 18.76 4.61
CA LYS A 13 -34.09 17.62 3.70
C LYS A 13 -32.80 16.84 3.91
N ILE A 14 -32.92 15.66 4.51
CA ILE A 14 -31.80 14.75 4.74
C ILE A 14 -31.35 14.19 3.37
N PRO A 15 -30.03 14.12 3.10
CA PRO A 15 -29.53 13.48 1.87
C PRO A 15 -29.99 12.03 1.76
N LEU A 16 -30.37 11.62 0.55
CA LEU A 16 -30.76 10.25 0.27
C LEU A 16 -29.60 9.28 0.55
N LEU A 17 -29.89 8.23 1.32
CA LEU A 17 -29.02 7.08 1.50
C LEU A 17 -29.57 5.88 0.73
N VAL A 18 -28.75 5.31 -0.16
CA VAL A 18 -29.10 4.11 -0.93
C VAL A 18 -28.21 2.95 -0.50
N TYR A 19 -28.83 1.88 0.00
CA TYR A 19 -28.15 0.62 0.28
C TYR A 19 -28.17 -0.27 -0.97
N VAL A 20 -26.98 -0.73 -1.39
CA VAL A 20 -26.83 -1.64 -2.53
C VAL A 20 -26.07 -2.88 -2.09
N SER A 21 -26.69 -4.04 -2.25
CA SER A 21 -26.01 -5.32 -2.19
C SER A 21 -25.99 -5.93 -3.59
N ARG A 22 -24.80 -6.30 -4.07
CA ARG A 22 -24.63 -6.90 -5.39
C ARG A 22 -24.88 -8.40 -5.34
N GLU A 23 -25.38 -8.94 -6.43
CA GLU A 23 -25.50 -10.38 -6.60
C GLU A 23 -24.10 -11.03 -6.62
N LYS A 24 -23.95 -12.17 -5.93
CA LYS A 24 -22.76 -13.01 -6.00
C LYS A 24 -23.19 -14.45 -6.24
N ARG A 25 -22.49 -15.14 -7.15
CA ARG A 25 -22.67 -16.56 -7.41
C ARG A 25 -21.32 -17.27 -7.36
N PRO A 26 -21.24 -18.52 -6.85
CA PRO A 26 -19.98 -19.27 -6.80
C PRO A 26 -19.28 -19.41 -8.16
N SER A 27 -20.03 -19.43 -9.26
CA SER A 27 -19.50 -19.55 -10.63
C SER A 27 -18.96 -18.24 -11.22
N HIS A 28 -19.08 -17.10 -10.52
CA HIS A 28 -18.68 -15.79 -11.03
C HIS A 28 -17.67 -15.12 -10.09
N HIS A 29 -16.50 -14.78 -10.63
CA HIS A 29 -15.50 -14.04 -9.88
C HIS A 29 -15.99 -12.60 -9.61
N HIS A 30 -15.94 -12.17 -8.35
CA HIS A 30 -16.57 -10.92 -7.93
C HIS A 30 -15.62 -9.72 -7.82
N ASN A 31 -14.32 -9.88 -8.13
CA ASN A 31 -13.34 -8.77 -8.22
C ASN A 31 -13.28 -7.86 -6.98
N PHE A 32 -13.43 -8.44 -5.78
CA PHE A 32 -13.30 -7.77 -4.47
C PHE A 32 -13.91 -6.35 -4.43
N LYS A 33 -13.13 -5.34 -4.01
CA LYS A 33 -13.55 -3.94 -3.84
C LYS A 33 -13.85 -3.27 -5.19
N ALA A 34 -12.98 -3.46 -6.19
CA ALA A 34 -13.14 -2.90 -7.54
C ALA A 34 -14.51 -3.24 -8.15
N GLY A 35 -14.93 -4.51 -8.07
CA GLY A 35 -16.22 -4.94 -8.59
C GLY A 35 -17.41 -4.34 -7.82
N ALA A 36 -17.26 -4.07 -6.52
CA ALA A 36 -18.31 -3.41 -5.74
C ALA A 36 -18.45 -1.94 -6.16
N LEU A 37 -17.32 -1.25 -6.34
CA LEU A 37 -17.28 0.13 -6.80
C LEU A 37 -17.85 0.29 -8.21
N ASN A 38 -17.59 -0.67 -9.11
CA ASN A 38 -18.16 -0.65 -10.46
C ASN A 38 -19.68 -0.89 -10.47
N VAL A 39 -20.20 -1.77 -9.61
CA VAL A 39 -21.65 -1.89 -9.40
C VAL A 39 -22.24 -0.57 -8.90
N LEU A 40 -21.64 0.05 -7.89
CA LEU A 40 -22.09 1.35 -7.37
C LEU A 40 -22.01 2.44 -8.43
N LEU A 41 -20.98 2.44 -9.29
CA LEU A 41 -20.85 3.39 -10.39
C LEU A 41 -22.02 3.27 -11.37
N ARG A 42 -22.44 2.04 -11.71
CA ARG A 42 -23.60 1.81 -12.59
C ARG A 42 -24.92 2.18 -11.93
N VAL A 43 -25.17 1.67 -10.73
CA VAL A 43 -26.43 1.88 -10.02
C VAL A 43 -26.63 3.37 -9.73
N SER A 44 -25.59 4.08 -9.26
CA SER A 44 -25.68 5.51 -8.99
C SER A 44 -25.97 6.36 -10.24
N ALA A 45 -25.61 5.89 -11.44
CA ALA A 45 -25.93 6.59 -12.69
C ALA A 45 -27.44 6.66 -12.94
N MET A 46 -28.19 5.63 -12.52
CA MET A 46 -29.65 5.61 -12.63
C MET A 46 -30.35 6.43 -11.54
N ILE A 47 -29.70 6.61 -10.39
CA ILE A 47 -30.33 7.20 -9.20
C ILE A 47 -30.08 8.71 -9.12
N SER A 48 -28.81 9.12 -9.15
CA SER A 48 -28.43 10.54 -9.01
C SER A 48 -27.61 11.07 -10.17
N ASN A 49 -26.99 10.19 -10.96
CA ASN A 49 -26.09 10.51 -12.07
C ASN A 49 -25.05 11.60 -11.75
N SER A 50 -24.59 11.65 -10.49
CA SER A 50 -23.67 12.70 -10.06
C SER A 50 -22.36 12.67 -10.87
N PRO A 51 -21.89 13.82 -11.42
CA PRO A 51 -20.65 13.88 -12.19
C PRO A 51 -19.40 13.67 -11.33
N TYR A 52 -19.50 13.89 -10.02
CA TYR A 52 -18.41 13.70 -9.06
C TYR A 52 -18.80 12.65 -8.03
N ILE A 53 -17.83 11.80 -7.66
CA ILE A 53 -18.04 10.66 -6.77
C ILE A 53 -16.99 10.75 -5.67
N LEU A 54 -17.43 10.71 -4.41
CA LEU A 54 -16.54 10.51 -3.26
C LEU A 54 -16.30 9.01 -3.06
N MET A 55 -15.04 8.61 -3.01
CA MET A 55 -14.63 7.26 -2.62
C MET A 55 -14.10 7.29 -1.18
N LEU A 56 -14.74 6.52 -0.30
CA LEU A 56 -14.44 6.47 1.13
C LEU A 56 -14.54 5.03 1.64
N ASP A 57 -13.52 4.58 2.38
CA ASP A 57 -13.54 3.29 3.08
C ASP A 57 -14.35 3.35 4.38
N CYS A 58 -14.82 2.19 4.85
CA CYS A 58 -15.68 2.08 6.03
C CYS A 58 -15.00 2.47 7.35
N ASP A 59 -13.68 2.45 7.38
CA ASP A 59 -12.85 2.85 8.52
C ASP A 59 -12.39 4.31 8.42
N MET A 60 -12.87 5.06 7.42
CA MET A 60 -12.63 6.49 7.20
C MET A 60 -13.94 7.26 7.35
N TYR A 61 -13.89 8.43 8.00
CA TYR A 61 -15.02 9.35 8.09
C TYR A 61 -14.60 10.79 7.74
N CYS A 62 -15.56 11.59 7.30
CA CYS A 62 -15.37 13.01 7.03
C CYS A 62 -15.26 13.79 8.35
N ASN A 63 -14.06 14.29 8.65
CA ASN A 63 -13.75 15.11 9.83
C ASN A 63 -13.97 16.62 9.59
N ASP A 64 -13.89 17.05 8.33
CA ASP A 64 -14.19 18.43 7.94
C ASP A 64 -15.23 18.43 6.81
N PRO A 65 -16.46 18.92 7.07
CA PRO A 65 -17.55 18.89 6.09
C PRO A 65 -17.28 19.78 4.87
N THR A 66 -16.23 20.61 4.89
CA THR A 66 -15.83 21.43 3.75
C THR A 66 -15.03 20.66 2.69
N SER A 67 -14.72 19.38 2.90
CA SER A 67 -13.92 18.56 1.97
C SER A 67 -14.43 18.59 0.54
N VAL A 68 -15.76 18.49 0.34
CA VAL A 68 -16.38 18.57 -0.98
C VAL A 68 -16.20 19.94 -1.60
N ARG A 69 -16.41 21.02 -0.82
CA ARG A 69 -16.24 22.39 -1.29
C ARG A 69 -14.81 22.65 -1.74
N GLN A 70 -13.82 22.16 -0.97
CA GLN A 70 -12.41 22.30 -1.32
C GLN A 70 -12.04 21.52 -2.58
N ALA A 71 -12.55 20.29 -2.75
CA ALA A 71 -12.34 19.53 -3.98
C ALA A 71 -12.98 20.23 -5.19
N MET A 72 -14.19 20.78 -5.03
CA MET A 72 -14.89 21.50 -6.09
C MET A 72 -14.17 22.77 -6.53
N CYS A 73 -13.36 23.41 -5.69
CA CYS A 73 -12.51 24.52 -6.12
C CYS A 73 -11.60 24.11 -7.30
N TYR A 74 -11.06 22.89 -7.32
CA TYR A 74 -10.23 22.40 -8.43
C TYR A 74 -11.01 21.94 -9.66
N TYR A 75 -12.32 21.76 -9.55
CA TYR A 75 -13.15 21.30 -10.67
C TYR A 75 -13.93 22.43 -11.33
N CYS A 76 -14.29 23.45 -10.55
CA CYS A 76 -15.07 24.60 -11.01
C CYS A 76 -14.19 25.80 -11.38
N ASP A 77 -12.91 25.81 -11.04
CA ASP A 77 -12.01 26.88 -11.40
C ASP A 77 -11.66 26.83 -12.91
N PRO A 78 -12.01 27.86 -13.70
CA PRO A 78 -11.67 27.91 -15.13
C PRO A 78 -10.18 27.87 -15.43
N GLN A 79 -9.31 28.21 -14.47
CA GLN A 79 -7.86 28.15 -14.63
C GLN A 79 -7.29 26.75 -14.43
N THR A 80 -8.05 25.86 -13.79
CA THR A 80 -7.61 24.48 -13.60
C THR A 80 -7.83 23.63 -14.85
N PRO A 81 -6.91 22.71 -15.19
CA PRO A 81 -7.09 21.85 -16.36
C PRO A 81 -8.38 21.05 -16.26
N SER A 82 -9.18 21.05 -17.33
CA SER A 82 -10.38 20.20 -17.42
C SER A 82 -10.05 18.71 -17.32
N SER A 83 -8.79 18.33 -17.59
CA SER A 83 -8.26 16.98 -17.48
C SER A 83 -7.94 16.51 -16.05
N ILE A 84 -8.31 17.24 -14.98
CA ILE A 84 -8.24 16.70 -13.62
C ILE A 84 -9.29 15.58 -13.48
N ALA A 85 -8.84 14.35 -13.27
CA ALA A 85 -9.69 13.20 -12.99
C ALA A 85 -10.13 13.17 -11.52
N PHE A 86 -9.19 13.32 -10.59
CA PHE A 86 -9.47 13.20 -9.16
C PHE A 86 -8.67 14.18 -8.31
N VAL A 87 -9.26 14.55 -7.17
CA VAL A 87 -8.60 15.27 -6.07
C VAL A 87 -8.43 14.28 -4.91
N GLN A 88 -7.18 13.94 -4.60
CA GLN A 88 -6.80 13.00 -3.54
C GLN A 88 -6.45 13.79 -2.27
N PHE A 89 -7.09 13.42 -1.16
CA PHE A 89 -6.71 13.88 0.18
C PHE A 89 -5.80 12.84 0.85
N PRO A 90 -4.98 13.23 1.84
CA PRO A 90 -4.22 12.26 2.64
C PRO A 90 -5.13 11.28 3.36
N GLN A 91 -4.64 10.06 3.59
CA GLN A 91 -5.17 9.23 4.66
C GLN A 91 -4.52 9.66 5.97
N THR A 92 -5.34 10.02 6.96
CA THR A 92 -4.87 10.38 8.29
C THR A 92 -5.66 9.59 9.32
N PHE A 93 -5.05 9.28 10.46
CA PHE A 93 -5.57 8.29 11.39
C PHE A 93 -5.63 8.85 12.80
N ARG A 94 -6.70 8.52 13.53
CA ARG A 94 -6.96 9.04 14.88
C ARG A 94 -6.28 8.23 15.99
N ASN A 95 -5.93 6.97 15.72
CA ASN A 95 -5.40 6.02 16.71
C ASN A 95 -3.88 5.86 16.62
N ILE A 96 -3.17 6.89 16.14
CA ILE A 96 -1.71 6.84 16.07
C ILE A 96 -1.13 7.34 17.39
N CYS A 97 -0.25 6.54 17.98
CA CYS A 97 0.50 6.94 19.16
C CYS A 97 1.67 7.87 18.78
N GLN A 98 2.24 8.56 19.76
CA GLN A 98 3.34 9.50 19.54
C GLN A 98 4.58 8.86 18.90
N ASP A 99 4.83 7.58 19.20
CA ASP A 99 6.03 6.88 18.74
C ASP A 99 5.87 6.21 17.37
N ASP A 100 4.63 5.94 16.96
CA ASP A 100 4.24 5.22 15.73
C ASP A 100 5.23 4.14 15.30
N ILE A 101 5.46 3.15 16.16
CA ILE A 101 6.52 2.14 15.98
C ILE A 101 6.38 1.28 14.72
N TYR A 102 5.23 1.33 14.05
CA TYR A 102 4.92 0.58 12.83
C TYR A 102 4.85 1.45 11.56
N ASP A 103 5.12 2.76 11.63
CA ASP A 103 4.85 3.72 10.54
C ASP A 103 3.41 3.55 9.99
N SER A 104 2.44 3.46 10.90
CA SER A 104 1.03 3.28 10.57
C SER A 104 0.43 4.53 9.92
N GLN A 105 1.06 5.70 10.08
CA GLN A 105 0.75 6.90 9.30
C GLN A 105 1.15 6.79 7.82
N ILE A 106 2.04 5.86 7.46
CA ILE A 106 2.62 5.75 6.12
C ILE A 106 3.20 7.11 5.69
N ARG A 107 4.01 7.67 6.58
CA ARG A 107 4.41 9.09 6.56
C ARG A 107 5.09 9.46 5.25
N HIS A 108 6.01 8.62 4.77
CA HIS A 108 6.75 8.87 3.54
C HIS A 108 5.81 9.02 2.32
N LEU A 109 4.75 8.21 2.24
CA LEU A 109 3.80 8.26 1.13
C LEU A 109 3.03 9.59 1.12
N PHE A 110 2.35 9.91 2.23
CA PHE A 110 1.42 11.04 2.27
C PHE A 110 2.09 12.40 2.53
N LYS A 111 3.25 12.45 3.19
CA LYS A 111 3.94 13.71 3.48
C LYS A 111 5.08 14.05 2.53
N ILE A 112 5.53 13.11 1.70
CA ILE A 112 6.65 13.34 0.78
C ILE A 112 6.27 12.93 -0.63
N LEU A 113 5.95 11.65 -0.84
CA LEU A 113 5.80 11.10 -2.18
C LEU A 113 4.65 11.75 -2.96
N TRP A 114 3.47 11.93 -2.33
CA TRP A 114 2.32 12.57 -2.98
C TRP A 114 2.51 14.05 -3.27
N HIS A 115 3.26 14.78 -2.42
CA HIS A 115 3.66 16.14 -2.77
C HIS A 115 4.60 16.17 -3.98
N GLY A 116 5.55 15.24 -4.06
CA GLY A 116 6.43 15.11 -5.22
C GLY A 116 5.68 14.74 -6.50
N PHE A 117 4.76 13.78 -6.42
CA PHE A 117 3.93 13.35 -7.55
C PHE A 117 3.02 14.48 -8.06
N ASP A 118 2.52 15.33 -7.17
CA ASP A 118 1.67 16.46 -7.55
C ASP A 118 2.38 17.43 -8.51
N GLY A 119 3.70 17.59 -8.34
CA GLY A 119 4.54 18.38 -9.24
C GLY A 119 4.72 17.81 -10.66
N VAL A 120 4.39 16.54 -10.90
CA VAL A 120 4.62 15.83 -12.17
C VAL A 120 3.34 15.30 -12.84
N GLY A 121 2.18 15.74 -12.36
CA GLY A 121 0.87 15.38 -12.96
C GLY A 121 -0.17 14.86 -11.96
N GLY A 122 0.17 14.78 -10.68
CA GLY A 122 -0.74 14.38 -9.61
C GLY A 122 -0.39 13.05 -8.94
N PRO A 123 -0.89 12.79 -7.72
CA PRO A 123 -0.69 11.54 -7.00
C PRO A 123 -1.45 10.37 -7.64
N ALA A 124 -1.04 9.13 -7.34
CA ALA A 124 -1.84 7.97 -7.66
C ALA A 124 -3.07 7.88 -6.72
N ILE A 125 -4.08 7.09 -7.12
CA ILE A 125 -5.24 6.83 -6.26
C ILE A 125 -4.78 6.00 -5.06
N SER A 126 -5.14 6.45 -3.85
CA SER A 126 -4.76 5.79 -2.59
C SER A 126 -5.91 4.99 -1.96
N GLY A 127 -6.87 4.51 -2.75
CA GLY A 127 -7.95 3.63 -2.29
C GLY A 127 -9.09 4.27 -1.48
N SER A 128 -8.93 5.49 -0.95
CA SER A 128 -9.95 6.23 -0.20
C SER A 128 -9.64 7.73 -0.23
N ASN A 129 -10.56 8.55 0.29
CA ASN A 129 -10.39 9.99 0.52
C ASN A 129 -10.15 10.77 -0.78
N LEU A 130 -10.88 10.42 -1.84
CA LEU A 130 -10.80 11.16 -3.10
C LEU A 130 -12.17 11.49 -3.66
N TYR A 131 -12.25 12.64 -4.31
CA TYR A 131 -13.33 12.98 -5.22
C TYR A 131 -12.86 12.71 -6.65
N ILE A 132 -13.61 11.94 -7.42
CA ILE A 132 -13.28 11.55 -8.79
C ILE A 132 -14.40 11.92 -9.76
N LYS A 133 -14.02 12.38 -10.96
CA LYS A 133 -14.95 12.57 -12.08
C LYS A 133 -15.45 11.22 -12.57
N ARG A 134 -16.78 11.08 -12.65
CA ARG A 134 -17.46 9.94 -13.25
C ARG A 134 -16.96 9.70 -14.68
N GLU A 135 -16.80 10.77 -15.46
CA GLU A 135 -16.27 10.73 -16.83
C GLU A 135 -14.90 10.07 -16.90
N ALA A 136 -13.99 10.35 -15.97
CA ALA A 136 -12.65 9.76 -15.96
C ALA A 136 -12.72 8.23 -15.81
N LEU A 137 -13.63 7.73 -14.97
CA LEU A 137 -13.86 6.29 -14.77
C LEU A 137 -14.53 5.64 -15.99
N LEU A 138 -15.49 6.31 -16.62
CA LEU A 138 -16.20 5.77 -17.78
C LEU A 138 -15.37 5.82 -19.07
N GLY A 139 -14.39 6.74 -19.13
CA GLY A 139 -13.58 6.99 -20.30
C GLY A 139 -14.27 7.87 -21.34
N SER A 140 -13.52 8.26 -22.37
CA SER A 140 -14.06 9.05 -23.49
C SER A 140 -14.87 8.15 -24.41
N PHE A 141 -16.15 8.46 -24.59
CA PHE A 141 -17.02 7.88 -25.60
C PHE A 141 -17.71 9.02 -26.36
N SER A 142 -17.92 8.85 -27.67
CA SER A 142 -18.61 9.86 -28.46
C SER A 142 -20.12 9.70 -28.32
N LYS A 143 -20.86 10.81 -28.19
CA LYS A 143 -22.33 10.79 -28.26
C LYS A 143 -22.86 10.28 -29.60
N GLN A 144 -22.01 10.31 -30.64
CA GLN A 144 -22.31 9.80 -31.99
C GLN A 144 -21.87 8.33 -32.18
N GLN A 145 -21.32 7.70 -31.14
CA GLN A 145 -20.86 6.33 -31.22
C GLN A 145 -22.05 5.39 -31.39
N GLU A 146 -21.88 4.38 -32.24
CA GLU A 146 -22.92 3.40 -32.53
C GLU A 146 -23.40 2.72 -31.24
N LEU A 147 -24.73 2.58 -31.07
CA LEU A 147 -25.35 1.96 -29.90
C LEU A 147 -24.77 0.57 -29.60
N MET A 148 -24.45 -0.20 -30.64
CA MET A 148 -23.84 -1.53 -30.49
C MET A 148 -22.43 -1.47 -29.87
N ALA A 149 -21.64 -0.45 -30.21
CA ALA A 149 -20.33 -0.24 -29.60
C ALA A 149 -20.44 0.19 -28.13
N LEU A 150 -21.44 1.02 -27.80
CA LEU A 150 -21.74 1.37 -26.41
C LEU A 150 -22.17 0.13 -25.60
N LYS A 151 -23.02 -0.74 -26.16
CA LYS A 151 -23.44 -1.99 -25.51
C LYS A 151 -22.27 -2.94 -25.23
N ARG A 152 -21.33 -3.08 -26.16
CA ARG A 152 -20.10 -3.87 -25.96
C ARG A 152 -19.23 -3.31 -24.85
N SER A 153 -19.23 -1.99 -24.65
CA SER A 153 -18.39 -1.34 -23.63
C SER A 153 -19.05 -1.34 -22.26
N PHE A 154 -20.30 -0.89 -22.20
CA PHE A 154 -21.01 -0.54 -20.97
C PHE A 154 -22.06 -1.57 -20.52
N GLY A 155 -22.35 -2.56 -21.35
CA GLY A 155 -23.34 -3.61 -21.08
C GLY A 155 -24.66 -3.40 -21.81
N PRO A 156 -25.59 -4.37 -21.69
CA PRO A 156 -26.78 -4.45 -22.55
C PRO A 156 -27.89 -3.45 -22.18
N SER A 157 -27.82 -2.78 -21.03
CA SER A 157 -28.88 -1.91 -20.53
C SER A 157 -28.98 -0.61 -21.34
N ASN A 158 -30.07 -0.47 -22.12
CA ASN A 158 -30.40 0.77 -22.82
C ASN A 158 -30.60 1.94 -21.84
N ASP A 159 -31.20 1.69 -20.67
CA ASP A 159 -31.42 2.70 -19.65
C ASP A 159 -30.10 3.27 -19.13
N PHE A 160 -29.13 2.40 -18.82
CA PHE A 160 -27.79 2.84 -18.41
C PHE A 160 -27.11 3.63 -19.53
N ILE A 161 -27.18 3.17 -20.78
CA ILE A 161 -26.59 3.88 -21.92
C ILE A 161 -27.19 5.28 -22.10
N LYS A 162 -28.50 5.45 -21.87
CA LYS A 162 -29.12 6.79 -21.91
C LYS A 162 -28.50 7.74 -20.89
N THR A 163 -28.15 7.26 -19.70
CA THR A 163 -27.49 8.08 -18.66
C THR A 163 -26.14 8.65 -19.09
N LEU A 164 -25.52 8.06 -20.12
CA LEU A 164 -24.21 8.44 -20.65
C LEU A 164 -24.31 9.53 -21.73
N VAL A 165 -25.33 9.47 -22.60
CA VAL A 165 -25.39 10.26 -23.84
C VAL A 165 -26.27 11.51 -23.67
N GLU A 166 -27.37 11.38 -22.93
CA GLU A 166 -28.36 12.43 -22.71
C GLU A 166 -28.02 13.23 -21.45
N GLU A 167 -28.53 14.47 -21.33
CA GLU A 167 -28.60 15.16 -20.02
C GLU A 167 -29.67 14.46 -19.17
N TYR A 168 -29.38 13.22 -18.80
CA TYR A 168 -30.25 12.39 -17.98
C TYR A 168 -30.18 12.92 -16.55
N LYS A 169 -31.17 13.72 -16.18
CA LYS A 169 -31.45 14.09 -14.79
C LYS A 169 -32.42 13.06 -14.24
N PRO A 170 -31.97 12.08 -13.43
CA PRO A 170 -32.90 11.16 -12.79
C PRO A 170 -33.85 11.98 -11.91
N GLY A 171 -35.14 11.94 -12.24
CA GLY A 171 -36.17 12.45 -11.36
C GLY A 171 -36.25 11.49 -10.17
N PHE A 172 -36.04 11.99 -8.95
CA PHE A 172 -36.53 11.28 -7.79
C PHE A 172 -38.06 11.42 -7.81
N ILE A 173 -38.73 10.42 -8.40
CA ILE A 173 -40.17 10.45 -8.59
C ILE A 173 -40.80 9.81 -7.34
N ASN A 174 -41.48 10.64 -6.53
CA ASN A 174 -42.21 10.22 -5.33
C ASN A 174 -43.53 9.49 -5.66
N ASP A 175 -43.54 8.65 -6.69
CA ASP A 175 -44.62 7.70 -6.94
C ASP A 175 -44.10 6.25 -6.84
N GLY A 176 -44.97 5.36 -6.35
CA GLY A 176 -44.59 3.98 -6.01
C GLY A 176 -44.23 3.13 -7.22
N GLU A 177 -44.77 3.44 -8.39
CA GLU A 177 -44.54 2.67 -9.62
C GLU A 177 -43.18 3.00 -10.26
N SER A 178 -42.84 4.29 -10.38
CA SER A 178 -41.55 4.72 -10.90
C SER A 178 -40.40 4.31 -9.97
N SER A 179 -40.63 4.35 -8.66
CA SER A 179 -39.66 3.86 -7.65
C SER A 179 -39.39 2.36 -7.82
N ARG A 180 -40.44 1.56 -8.05
CA ARG A 180 -40.31 0.11 -8.30
C ARG A 180 -39.57 -0.18 -9.60
N MET A 181 -39.90 0.52 -10.68
CA MET A 181 -39.19 0.39 -11.96
C MET A 181 -37.71 0.76 -11.84
N LEU A 182 -37.38 1.81 -11.08
CA LEU A 182 -35.98 2.21 -10.82
C LEU A 182 -35.23 1.10 -10.06
N LEU A 183 -35.85 0.49 -9.06
CA LEU A 183 -35.28 -0.62 -8.30
C LEU A 183 -35.06 -1.86 -9.18
N GLU A 184 -36.01 -2.21 -10.05
CA GLU A 184 -35.87 -3.32 -11.00
C GLU A 184 -34.70 -3.07 -11.96
N LYS A 185 -34.56 -1.85 -12.49
CA LYS A 185 -33.42 -1.46 -13.32
C LYS A 185 -32.09 -1.52 -12.55
N ALA A 186 -32.06 -1.04 -11.31
CA ALA A 186 -30.88 -1.09 -10.46
C ALA A 186 -30.44 -2.54 -10.17
N ASN A 187 -31.39 -3.45 -9.94
CA ASN A 187 -31.11 -4.88 -9.74
C ASN A 187 -30.41 -5.51 -10.95
N VAL A 188 -30.82 -5.17 -12.18
CA VAL A 188 -30.14 -5.64 -13.40
C VAL A 188 -28.68 -5.15 -13.44
N LEU A 189 -28.44 -3.88 -13.10
CA LEU A 189 -27.08 -3.30 -13.09
C LEU A 189 -26.18 -3.88 -12.00
N ALA A 190 -26.77 -4.41 -10.92
CA ALA A 190 -26.10 -5.03 -9.79
C ALA A 190 -25.93 -6.56 -9.93
N SER A 191 -26.40 -7.15 -11.04
CA SER A 191 -26.27 -8.59 -11.29
C SER A 191 -24.82 -9.01 -11.51
N CYS A 192 -24.50 -10.24 -11.08
CA CYS A 192 -23.15 -10.80 -11.20
C CYS A 192 -22.73 -11.09 -12.65
N SER A 193 -23.68 -11.21 -13.57
CA SER A 193 -23.43 -11.48 -14.99
C SER A 193 -23.46 -10.23 -15.87
N TYR A 194 -23.77 -9.06 -15.31
CA TYR A 194 -23.91 -7.82 -16.09
C TYR A 194 -22.65 -7.46 -16.88
N GLU A 195 -21.49 -7.77 -16.32
CA GLU A 195 -20.18 -7.43 -16.88
C GLU A 195 -19.68 -8.45 -17.92
N ASN A 196 -20.41 -9.55 -18.14
CA ASN A 196 -20.02 -10.60 -19.07
C ASN A 196 -19.86 -10.06 -20.49
N GLN A 197 -18.68 -10.27 -21.08
CA GLN A 197 -18.32 -9.81 -22.43
C GLN A 197 -18.40 -8.28 -22.61
N THR A 198 -18.25 -7.52 -21.52
CA THR A 198 -18.19 -6.06 -21.54
C THR A 198 -16.75 -5.55 -21.32
N SER A 199 -16.57 -4.21 -21.37
CA SER A 199 -15.28 -3.57 -21.07
C SER A 199 -15.12 -3.16 -19.60
N TRP A 200 -16.10 -3.47 -18.74
CA TRP A 200 -16.01 -3.22 -17.30
C TRP A 200 -14.82 -3.94 -16.66
N GLY A 201 -14.06 -3.21 -15.85
CA GLY A 201 -12.88 -3.72 -15.17
C GLY A 201 -11.64 -3.91 -16.04
N SER A 202 -11.74 -3.76 -17.36
CA SER A 202 -10.59 -3.82 -18.28
C SER A 202 -10.19 -2.45 -18.80
N THR A 203 -11.15 -1.64 -19.25
CA THR A 203 -10.91 -0.27 -19.72
C THR A 203 -11.90 0.76 -19.16
N VAL A 204 -13.03 0.28 -18.61
CA VAL A 204 -14.12 1.06 -18.00
C VAL A 204 -14.20 0.78 -16.50
N GLY A 205 -14.38 1.83 -15.69
CA GLY A 205 -14.50 1.76 -14.24
C GLY A 205 -13.16 1.55 -13.53
N PHE A 206 -13.24 1.03 -12.31
CA PHE A 206 -12.10 0.54 -11.54
C PHE A 206 -11.60 -0.78 -12.16
N LEU A 207 -10.29 -0.92 -12.29
CA LEU A 207 -9.68 -1.97 -13.12
C LEU A 207 -9.33 -3.23 -12.30
N TYR A 208 -9.60 -4.41 -12.84
CA TYR A 208 -9.55 -5.71 -12.12
C TYR A 208 -8.22 -6.46 -12.21
N PHE A 209 -7.17 -5.83 -12.75
CA PHE A 209 -5.94 -6.55 -13.10
C PHE A 209 -5.19 -7.14 -11.90
N CYS A 210 -5.20 -6.46 -10.76
CA CYS A 210 -4.45 -6.87 -9.58
C CYS A 210 -5.16 -6.44 -8.29
N VAL A 211 -4.64 -6.88 -7.13
CA VAL A 211 -5.20 -6.58 -5.80
C VAL A 211 -4.99 -5.14 -5.33
N VAL A 212 -4.26 -4.33 -6.10
CA VAL A 212 -4.12 -2.86 -5.92
C VAL A 212 -4.83 -2.15 -7.07
N GLU A 213 -6.16 -2.29 -7.12
CA GLU A 213 -6.97 -1.71 -8.20
C GLU A 213 -6.83 -0.19 -8.25
N ASP A 214 -6.57 0.44 -7.11
CA ASP A 214 -6.39 1.87 -6.92
C ASP A 214 -5.17 2.37 -7.70
N TYR A 215 -3.99 1.79 -7.43
CA TYR A 215 -2.76 2.06 -8.16
C TYR A 215 -2.95 1.83 -9.66
N PHE A 216 -3.52 0.69 -10.06
CA PHE A 216 -3.64 0.34 -11.47
C PHE A 216 -4.65 1.22 -12.23
N THR A 217 -5.75 1.61 -11.58
CA THR A 217 -6.73 2.56 -12.12
C THR A 217 -6.09 3.95 -12.27
N GLY A 218 -5.41 4.46 -11.23
CA GLY A 218 -4.71 5.74 -11.26
C GLY A 218 -3.66 5.81 -12.36
N PHE A 219 -2.81 4.78 -12.46
CA PHE A 219 -1.79 4.63 -13.50
C PHE A 219 -2.41 4.69 -14.91
N THR A 220 -3.50 3.95 -15.11
CA THR A 220 -4.19 3.91 -16.41
C THR A 220 -4.85 5.25 -16.75
N LEU A 221 -5.41 5.96 -15.77
CA LEU A 221 -5.98 7.30 -15.98
C LEU A 221 -4.89 8.30 -16.40
N HIS A 222 -3.77 8.34 -15.69
CA HIS A 222 -2.65 9.23 -16.04
C HIS A 222 -2.07 8.93 -17.43
N ARG A 223 -1.97 7.64 -17.79
CA ARG A 223 -1.57 7.23 -19.14
C ARG A 223 -2.57 7.65 -20.23
N LYS A 224 -3.84 7.81 -19.89
CA LYS A 224 -4.88 8.36 -20.79
C LYS A 224 -4.84 9.89 -20.87
N GLY A 225 -3.88 10.55 -20.20
CA GLY A 225 -3.71 12.01 -20.22
C GLY A 225 -4.47 12.75 -19.11
N TRP A 226 -5.15 12.04 -18.22
CA TRP A 226 -5.75 12.65 -17.04
C TRP A 226 -4.67 13.11 -16.06
N LYS A 227 -4.95 14.19 -15.33
CA LYS A 227 -4.15 14.66 -14.19
C LYS A 227 -4.89 14.37 -12.89
N SER A 228 -4.20 14.46 -11.78
CA SER A 228 -4.83 14.51 -10.45
C SER A 228 -4.23 15.62 -9.62
N VAL A 229 -4.85 15.90 -8.49
CA VAL A 229 -4.41 16.90 -7.52
C VAL A 229 -4.24 16.24 -6.17
N TYR A 230 -3.14 16.55 -5.48
CA TYR A 230 -2.97 16.23 -4.07
C TYR A 230 -3.32 17.43 -3.20
N LEU A 231 -4.42 17.33 -2.45
CA LEU A 231 -4.84 18.37 -1.53
C LEU A 231 -4.51 17.95 -0.10
N TYR A 232 -3.58 18.67 0.54
CA TYR A 232 -3.14 18.45 1.92
C TYR A 232 -3.41 19.68 2.81
N PRO A 233 -4.63 19.85 3.34
CA PRO A 233 -4.96 20.96 4.22
C PRO A 233 -4.42 20.75 5.64
N LYS A 234 -4.24 21.85 6.39
CA LYS A 234 -3.72 21.81 7.77
C LYS A 234 -4.60 20.99 8.72
N LYS A 235 -5.93 21.12 8.60
CA LYS A 235 -6.90 20.27 9.28
C LYS A 235 -7.20 19.08 8.38
N PRO A 236 -7.03 17.83 8.84
CA PRO A 236 -7.36 16.66 8.02
C PRO A 236 -8.86 16.59 7.72
N GLN A 237 -9.21 16.43 6.44
CA GLN A 237 -10.61 16.33 5.98
C GLN A 237 -11.21 14.97 6.28
N PHE A 238 -10.38 13.93 6.32
CA PHE A 238 -10.79 12.56 6.54
C PHE A 238 -9.91 11.94 7.62
N LEU A 239 -10.55 11.34 8.62
CA LEU A 239 -9.88 10.61 9.69
C LEU A 239 -10.32 9.16 9.65
N GLY A 240 -9.37 8.24 9.78
CA GLY A 240 -9.65 6.82 9.87
C GLY A 240 -8.95 6.11 11.01
N THR A 241 -8.97 4.78 10.94
CA THR A 241 -8.33 3.90 11.92
C THR A 241 -7.22 3.08 11.24
N ALA A 242 -5.99 3.21 11.73
CA ALA A 242 -4.84 2.47 11.24
C ALA A 242 -4.68 1.11 11.94
N THR A 243 -3.91 0.22 11.34
CA THR A 243 -3.43 -1.01 11.98
C THR A 243 -2.36 -0.66 13.02
N THR A 244 -2.40 -1.26 14.20
CA THR A 244 -1.51 -0.95 15.33
C THR A 244 -0.84 -2.18 15.94
N ASN A 245 -0.79 -3.28 15.19
CA ASN A 245 -0.05 -4.48 15.56
C ASN A 245 0.76 -4.99 14.36
N PHE A 246 1.86 -5.70 14.64
CA PHE A 246 2.79 -6.14 13.62
C PHE A 246 2.14 -7.08 12.60
N ASN A 247 1.28 -8.02 13.04
CA ASN A 247 0.67 -9.00 12.16
C ASN A 247 -0.20 -8.37 11.07
N GLU A 248 -1.09 -7.46 11.47
CA GLU A 248 -2.02 -6.79 10.54
C GLU A 248 -1.29 -5.84 9.61
N VAL A 249 -0.26 -5.13 10.10
CA VAL A 249 0.64 -4.32 9.27
C VAL A 249 1.34 -5.22 8.24
N SER A 250 1.87 -6.36 8.65
CA SER A 250 2.55 -7.30 7.75
C SER A 250 1.63 -7.88 6.69
N ILE A 251 0.38 -8.25 7.04
CA ILE A 251 -0.63 -8.72 6.09
C ILE A 251 -0.98 -7.61 5.09
N GLN A 252 -1.21 -6.38 5.57
CA GLN A 252 -1.53 -5.23 4.72
C GLN A 252 -0.46 -5.02 3.65
N TRP A 253 0.80 -4.91 4.07
CA TRP A 253 1.92 -4.67 3.18
C TRP A 253 2.20 -5.84 2.24
N THR A 254 1.90 -7.07 2.65
CA THR A 254 2.03 -8.25 1.77
C THR A 254 1.07 -8.15 0.58
N ARG A 255 -0.18 -7.72 0.81
CA ARG A 255 -1.16 -7.51 -0.26
C ARG A 255 -0.73 -6.40 -1.22
N TRP A 256 -0.28 -5.27 -0.68
CA TRP A 256 0.19 -4.16 -1.50
C TRP A 256 1.43 -4.55 -2.31
N ALA A 257 2.38 -5.25 -1.68
CA ALA A 257 3.56 -5.77 -2.36
C ALA A 257 3.22 -6.74 -3.50
N SER A 258 2.28 -7.67 -3.26
CA SER A 258 1.79 -8.59 -4.28
C SER A 258 1.12 -7.85 -5.44
N GLY A 259 0.26 -6.88 -5.16
CA GLY A 259 -0.39 -6.09 -6.20
C GLY A 259 0.60 -5.28 -7.05
N LEU A 260 1.53 -4.56 -6.41
CA LEU A 260 2.54 -3.74 -7.08
C LEU A 260 3.49 -4.61 -7.91
N THR A 261 3.97 -5.72 -7.34
CA THR A 261 4.81 -6.69 -8.05
C THR A 261 4.09 -7.30 -9.25
N SER A 262 2.79 -7.61 -9.11
CA SER A 262 1.97 -8.12 -10.21
C SER A 262 1.93 -7.15 -11.39
N VAL A 263 1.92 -5.84 -11.15
CA VAL A 263 2.02 -4.84 -12.22
C VAL A 263 3.45 -4.80 -12.78
N ALA A 264 4.47 -4.75 -11.92
CA ALA A 264 5.88 -4.65 -12.31
C ALA A 264 6.32 -5.75 -13.29
N ILE A 265 5.90 -7.01 -13.06
CA ILE A 265 6.29 -8.16 -13.90
C ILE A 265 5.26 -8.52 -14.99
N SER A 266 4.33 -7.61 -15.28
CA SER A 266 3.31 -7.81 -16.32
C SER A 266 3.57 -7.00 -17.59
N LYS A 267 2.75 -7.23 -18.62
CA LYS A 267 2.69 -6.35 -19.80
C LYS A 267 2.31 -4.89 -19.48
N PHE A 268 1.78 -4.63 -18.30
CA PHE A 268 1.43 -3.29 -17.82
C PHE A 268 2.53 -2.66 -16.96
N CYS A 269 3.73 -3.26 -16.92
CA CYS A 269 4.90 -2.70 -16.27
C CYS A 269 5.08 -1.22 -16.64
N PRO A 270 5.22 -0.28 -15.69
CA PRO A 270 5.31 1.14 -16.01
C PRO A 270 6.50 1.49 -16.92
N LEU A 271 7.61 0.74 -16.85
CA LEU A 271 8.77 0.91 -17.73
C LEU A 271 8.51 0.50 -19.19
N ILE A 272 7.53 -0.38 -19.44
CA ILE A 272 7.16 -0.86 -20.78
C ILE A 272 5.92 -0.12 -21.29
N TYR A 273 4.93 0.04 -20.42
CA TYR A 273 3.60 0.52 -20.77
C TYR A 273 3.46 2.04 -20.63
N GLY A 274 4.27 2.66 -19.77
CA GLY A 274 4.29 4.11 -19.53
C GLY A 274 4.93 4.96 -20.64
N PRO A 275 6.08 4.57 -21.23
CA PRO A 275 6.73 5.36 -22.28
C PRO A 275 5.78 5.76 -23.41
N LEU A 276 6.02 6.94 -24.00
CA LEU A 276 5.23 7.58 -25.07
C LEU A 276 3.84 8.10 -24.67
N LYS A 277 3.32 7.78 -23.47
CA LYS A 277 2.00 8.22 -23.01
C LYS A 277 2.02 9.03 -21.71
N MET A 278 3.18 9.14 -21.07
CA MET A 278 3.40 9.85 -19.81
C MET A 278 4.73 10.59 -19.87
N SER A 279 4.91 11.61 -19.03
CA SER A 279 6.20 12.28 -18.91
C SER A 279 7.26 11.33 -18.34
N TRP A 280 8.53 11.60 -18.65
CA TRP A 280 9.62 10.75 -18.18
C TRP A 280 9.65 10.60 -16.66
N VAL A 281 9.50 11.73 -15.94
CA VAL A 281 9.49 11.72 -14.48
C VAL A 281 8.26 10.98 -13.94
N GLN A 282 7.08 11.18 -14.54
CA GLN A 282 5.84 10.59 -14.04
C GLN A 282 5.83 9.06 -14.19
N PHE A 283 6.27 8.50 -15.34
CA PHE A 283 6.33 7.04 -15.45
C PHE A 283 7.43 6.44 -14.55
N MET A 284 8.54 7.16 -14.32
CA MET A 284 9.58 6.72 -13.37
C MET A 284 9.04 6.70 -11.92
N CYS A 285 8.22 7.68 -11.55
CA CYS A 285 7.49 7.70 -10.28
C CYS A 285 6.58 6.48 -10.11
N TYR A 286 5.78 6.13 -11.13
CA TYR A 286 4.99 4.89 -11.12
C TYR A 286 5.86 3.63 -11.11
N SER A 287 6.98 3.64 -11.83
CA SER A 287 7.94 2.52 -11.85
C SER A 287 8.51 2.27 -10.47
N GLU A 288 8.92 3.33 -9.76
CA GLU A 288 9.40 3.22 -8.39
C GLU A 288 8.36 2.53 -7.51
N LEU A 289 7.10 3.00 -7.51
CA LEU A 289 6.02 2.35 -6.76
C LEU A 289 5.84 0.87 -7.10
N ALA A 290 5.81 0.51 -8.39
CA ALA A 290 5.60 -0.87 -8.82
C ALA A 290 6.77 -1.79 -8.43
N PHE A 291 8.01 -1.34 -8.60
CA PHE A 291 9.22 -2.13 -8.36
C PHE A 291 9.70 -2.10 -6.90
N MET A 292 9.21 -1.15 -6.10
CA MET A 292 9.61 -0.94 -4.71
C MET A 292 9.66 -2.23 -3.87
N PRO A 293 8.63 -3.13 -3.90
CA PRO A 293 8.68 -4.35 -3.10
C PRO A 293 9.82 -5.29 -3.53
N LEU A 294 9.99 -5.51 -4.84
CA LEU A 294 11.01 -6.39 -5.41
C LEU A 294 12.42 -5.88 -5.11
N LEU A 295 12.68 -4.61 -5.38
CA LEU A 295 14.01 -4.03 -5.20
C LEU A 295 14.41 -4.01 -3.72
N ASN A 296 13.49 -3.59 -2.84
CA ASN A 296 13.78 -3.55 -1.41
C ASN A 296 13.97 -4.94 -0.81
N CYS A 297 13.12 -5.93 -1.16
CA CYS A 297 13.32 -7.27 -0.59
C CYS A 297 14.64 -7.89 -1.07
N LEU A 298 14.96 -7.81 -2.37
CA LEU A 298 16.19 -8.39 -2.91
C LEU A 298 17.44 -7.75 -2.30
N SER A 299 17.49 -6.42 -2.23
CA SER A 299 18.61 -5.72 -1.62
C SER A 299 18.79 -6.05 -0.14
N LEU A 300 17.70 -6.09 0.63
CA LEU A 300 17.79 -6.32 2.08
C LEU A 300 18.12 -7.77 2.42
N TRP A 301 17.62 -8.75 1.66
CA TRP A 301 18.07 -10.14 1.81
C TRP A 301 19.56 -10.29 1.48
N GLY A 302 20.06 -9.55 0.48
CA GLY A 302 21.50 -9.46 0.19
C GLY A 302 22.30 -8.91 1.38
N PHE A 303 21.89 -7.76 1.94
CA PHE A 303 22.55 -7.16 3.11
C PHE A 303 22.37 -7.95 4.42
N ALA A 304 21.36 -8.80 4.51
CA ALA A 304 21.06 -9.64 5.67
C ALA A 304 21.90 -10.91 5.74
N PHE A 305 22.42 -11.40 4.59
CA PHE A 305 23.20 -12.63 4.54
C PHE A 305 24.59 -12.48 3.98
N ILE A 306 24.81 -11.73 2.89
CA ILE A 306 26.12 -11.69 2.22
C ILE A 306 27.19 -11.14 3.19
N PRO A 307 27.03 -9.96 3.81
CA PRO A 307 28.04 -9.45 4.75
C PRO A 307 28.26 -10.36 5.95
N GLN A 308 27.21 -11.00 6.47
CA GLN A 308 27.20 -11.84 7.67
C GLN A 308 27.87 -13.18 7.40
N LEU A 309 27.61 -13.81 6.27
CA LEU A 309 28.28 -15.05 5.86
C LEU A 309 29.76 -14.79 5.56
N CYS A 310 30.09 -13.70 4.88
CA CYS A 310 31.49 -13.31 4.70
C CYS A 310 32.18 -13.00 6.04
N LEU A 311 31.49 -12.33 6.99
CA LEU A 311 32.01 -12.07 8.33
C LEU A 311 32.23 -13.36 9.13
N PHE A 312 31.28 -14.29 9.02
CA PHE A 312 31.38 -15.60 9.67
C PHE A 312 32.48 -16.48 9.05
N ASN A 313 32.96 -16.20 7.84
CA ASN A 313 34.01 -16.98 7.18
C ASN A 313 35.34 -16.19 7.04
N ASP A 314 35.48 -15.05 7.72
CA ASP A 314 36.67 -14.19 7.67
C ASP A 314 37.03 -13.67 6.26
N ILE A 315 36.02 -13.51 5.40
CA ILE A 315 36.16 -12.98 4.05
C ILE A 315 35.90 -11.47 4.07
N PRO A 316 36.89 -10.62 3.75
CA PRO A 316 36.71 -9.18 3.70
C PRO A 316 35.89 -8.78 2.47
N LEU A 317 34.75 -8.12 2.69
CA LEU A 317 33.87 -7.61 1.64
C LEU A 317 34.19 -6.15 1.27
N TYR A 318 34.68 -5.38 2.23
CA TYR A 318 34.99 -3.95 2.07
C TYR A 318 36.51 -3.74 2.02
N PRO A 319 36.99 -2.62 1.43
CA PRO A 319 38.37 -2.20 1.60
C PRO A 319 38.72 -2.05 3.08
N LYS A 320 40.00 -2.19 3.42
CA LYS A 320 40.47 -1.93 4.78
C LYS A 320 40.06 -0.51 5.19
N VAL A 321 39.72 -0.31 6.46
CA VAL A 321 39.36 1.02 6.98
C VAL A 321 40.49 2.05 6.81
N SER A 322 41.74 1.59 6.76
CA SER A 322 42.93 2.40 6.49
C SER A 322 43.11 2.79 5.02
N ASP A 323 42.39 2.16 4.09
CA ASP A 323 42.43 2.48 2.66
C ASP A 323 41.49 3.66 2.35
N SER A 324 41.99 4.63 1.59
CA SER A 324 41.22 5.76 1.05
C SER A 324 39.93 5.34 0.34
N SER A 325 39.89 4.16 -0.29
CA SER A 325 38.74 3.60 -1.00
C SER A 325 37.57 3.29 -0.07
N PHE A 326 37.82 3.04 1.22
CA PHE A 326 36.78 2.82 2.23
C PHE A 326 35.85 4.04 2.37
N ASN A 327 36.39 5.26 2.13
CA ASN A 327 35.62 6.50 2.23
C ASN A 327 34.42 6.52 1.26
N ILE A 328 34.50 5.84 0.11
CA ILE A 328 33.38 5.75 -0.83
C ILE A 328 32.18 5.06 -0.17
N PHE A 329 32.42 3.92 0.49
CA PHE A 329 31.38 3.15 1.19
C PHE A 329 30.82 3.92 2.39
N LEU A 330 31.70 4.60 3.13
CA LEU A 330 31.31 5.46 4.25
C LEU A 330 30.39 6.59 3.80
N ILE A 331 30.75 7.31 2.72
CA ILE A 331 29.94 8.41 2.18
C ILE A 331 28.58 7.91 1.70
N ILE A 332 28.53 6.76 1.01
CA ILE A 332 27.26 6.17 0.55
C ILE A 332 26.37 5.83 1.75
N PHE A 333 26.91 5.15 2.76
CA PHE A 333 26.17 4.78 3.96
C PHE A 333 25.64 6.02 4.71
N VAL A 334 26.52 6.98 5.00
CA VAL A 334 26.15 8.21 5.72
C VAL A 334 25.13 9.01 4.92
N SER A 335 25.29 9.13 3.60
CA SER A 335 24.33 9.87 2.76
C SER A 335 22.94 9.23 2.76
N ALA A 336 22.85 7.89 2.71
CA ALA A 336 21.57 7.19 2.77
C ALA A 336 20.84 7.43 4.11
N ILE A 337 21.58 7.36 5.21
CA ILE A 337 21.06 7.61 6.57
C ILE A 337 20.62 9.07 6.73
N LEU A 338 21.46 10.02 6.30
CA LEU A 338 21.16 11.44 6.38
C LEU A 338 19.96 11.83 5.52
N LYS A 339 19.84 11.27 4.32
CA LYS A 339 18.67 11.49 3.45
C LYS A 339 17.38 11.02 4.17
N SER A 340 17.37 9.80 4.69
CA SER A 340 16.21 9.25 5.39
C SER A 340 15.85 10.06 6.64
N LEU A 341 16.85 10.48 7.41
CA LEU A 341 16.65 11.32 8.58
C LEU A 341 16.10 12.71 8.19
N TYR A 342 16.65 13.32 7.14
CA TYR A 342 16.19 14.61 6.62
C TYR A 342 14.71 14.55 6.22
N GLU A 343 14.29 13.52 5.50
CA GLU A 343 12.88 13.29 5.13
C GLU A 343 11.95 13.21 6.35
N VAL A 344 12.38 12.57 7.43
CA VAL A 344 11.59 12.47 8.67
C VAL A 344 11.50 13.83 9.36
N VAL A 345 12.62 14.53 9.53
CA VAL A 345 12.67 15.80 10.25
C VAL A 345 11.91 16.90 9.51
N THR A 346 12.05 16.98 8.19
CA THR A 346 11.33 17.98 7.37
C THR A 346 9.81 17.80 7.36
N THR A 347 9.33 16.60 7.69
CA THR A 347 7.89 16.31 7.82
C THR A 347 7.38 16.37 9.26
N GLY A 348 8.20 16.93 10.17
CA GLY A 348 7.89 17.16 11.58
C GLY A 348 8.16 15.97 12.51
N GLY A 349 8.78 14.90 12.00
CA GLY A 349 9.16 13.74 12.80
C GLY A 349 10.43 13.96 13.62
N GLN A 350 10.60 13.17 14.67
CA GLN A 350 11.80 13.20 15.52
C GLN A 350 12.78 12.10 15.11
N VAL A 351 14.01 12.12 15.66
CA VAL A 351 15.00 11.04 15.46
C VAL A 351 14.44 9.68 15.89
N ARG A 352 13.57 9.65 16.92
CA ARG A 352 12.87 8.43 17.34
C ARG A 352 11.94 7.89 16.24
N THR A 353 11.18 8.78 15.58
CA THR A 353 10.33 8.43 14.42
C THR A 353 11.19 7.85 13.31
N TRP A 354 12.32 8.49 12.98
CA TRP A 354 13.23 7.99 11.94
C TRP A 354 13.74 6.58 12.24
N ARG A 355 14.15 6.33 13.49
CA ARG A 355 14.59 5.00 13.92
C ARG A 355 13.49 3.95 13.76
N ASN A 356 12.24 4.31 14.05
CA ASN A 356 11.10 3.41 13.91
C ASN A 356 10.76 3.17 12.43
N ASP A 357 10.69 4.21 11.60
CA ASP A 357 10.52 4.13 10.14
C ASP A 357 11.60 3.22 9.52
N TRP A 358 12.86 3.42 9.90
CA TRP A 358 14.00 2.65 9.40
C TRP A 358 13.89 1.17 9.79
N ARG A 359 13.54 0.89 11.05
CA ARG A 359 13.36 -0.48 11.55
C ARG A 359 12.22 -1.19 10.83
N ILE A 360 11.04 -0.58 10.77
CA ILE A 360 9.87 -1.24 10.17
C ILE A 360 10.04 -1.43 8.67
N TRP A 361 10.75 -0.53 7.97
CA TRP A 361 11.15 -0.72 6.57
C TRP A 361 12.05 -1.95 6.38
N MET A 362 13.06 -2.16 7.22
CA MET A 362 13.88 -3.38 7.18
C MET A 362 13.04 -4.64 7.45
N MET A 363 12.20 -4.59 8.47
CA MET A 363 11.32 -5.72 8.82
C MET A 363 10.38 -6.08 7.67
N ARG A 364 9.72 -5.09 7.06
CA ARG A 364 8.83 -5.27 5.91
C ARG A 364 9.56 -5.80 4.69
N SER A 365 10.80 -5.37 4.47
CA SER A 365 11.61 -5.83 3.33
C SER A 365 11.93 -7.32 3.40
N ILE A 366 12.31 -7.83 4.58
CA ILE A 366 12.57 -9.26 4.81
C ILE A 366 11.27 -10.08 4.84
N THR A 367 10.15 -9.47 5.23
CA THR A 367 8.86 -10.16 5.41
C THR A 367 7.87 -9.83 4.27
N SER A 368 7.04 -8.82 4.45
CA SER A 368 5.90 -8.49 3.59
C SER A 368 6.27 -8.30 2.12
N TYR A 369 7.38 -7.62 1.83
CA TYR A 369 7.83 -7.40 0.45
C TYR A 369 8.33 -8.69 -0.18
N PHE A 370 9.09 -9.49 0.58
CA PHE A 370 9.55 -10.80 0.11
C PHE A 370 8.38 -11.72 -0.18
N TYR A 371 7.45 -11.92 0.77
CA TYR A 371 6.33 -12.83 0.58
C TYR A 371 5.33 -12.33 -0.47
N GLY A 372 5.04 -11.03 -0.49
CA GLY A 372 4.18 -10.44 -1.50
C GLY A 372 4.76 -10.62 -2.91
N SER A 373 6.07 -10.41 -3.07
CA SER A 373 6.73 -10.60 -4.37
C SER A 373 6.84 -12.07 -4.77
N LEU A 374 7.22 -12.93 -3.82
CA LEU A 374 7.38 -14.36 -4.04
C LEU A 374 6.04 -15.02 -4.45
N ASP A 375 4.93 -14.62 -3.82
CA ASP A 375 3.59 -15.14 -4.14
C ASP A 375 3.26 -14.92 -5.62
N VAL A 376 3.56 -13.72 -6.14
CA VAL A 376 3.31 -13.38 -7.56
C VAL A 376 4.23 -14.18 -8.49
N VAL A 377 5.52 -14.30 -8.15
CA VAL A 377 6.47 -15.07 -8.97
C VAL A 377 6.05 -16.54 -9.04
N LEU A 378 5.71 -17.15 -7.90
CA LEU A 378 5.24 -18.53 -7.84
C LEU A 378 3.92 -18.72 -8.59
N ASN A 379 3.00 -17.75 -8.49
CA ASN A 379 1.76 -17.79 -9.26
C ASN A 379 2.00 -17.74 -10.77
N LYS A 380 2.91 -16.86 -11.23
CA LYS A 380 3.29 -16.78 -12.66
C LYS A 380 3.95 -18.05 -13.18
N LEU A 381 4.65 -18.79 -12.31
CA LEU A 381 5.24 -20.08 -12.63
C LEU A 381 4.22 -21.25 -12.52
N GLY A 382 2.97 -20.98 -12.17
CA GLY A 382 1.93 -22.01 -12.00
C GLY A 382 2.10 -22.87 -10.74
N MET A 383 2.93 -22.43 -9.79
CA MET A 383 3.28 -23.19 -8.58
C MET A 383 2.35 -22.92 -7.39
N LYS A 384 1.58 -21.84 -7.42
CA LYS A 384 0.69 -21.45 -6.31
C LYS A 384 -0.50 -20.61 -6.80
N GLU A 385 -1.68 -20.83 -6.22
CA GLU A 385 -2.84 -19.97 -6.46
C GLU A 385 -2.74 -18.63 -5.71
N ALA A 386 -3.31 -17.57 -6.29
CA ALA A 386 -3.33 -16.26 -5.68
C ALA A 386 -4.16 -16.28 -4.38
N SER A 387 -3.58 -15.81 -3.28
CA SER A 387 -4.23 -15.79 -1.97
C SER A 387 -4.54 -14.37 -1.52
N PHE A 388 -5.73 -14.14 -0.97
CA PHE A 388 -6.16 -12.84 -0.45
C PHE A 388 -6.70 -12.97 0.97
N LEU A 389 -6.00 -12.39 1.94
CA LEU A 389 -6.49 -12.24 3.32
C LEU A 389 -6.76 -10.76 3.61
N PRO A 390 -7.99 -10.36 3.97
CA PRO A 390 -8.25 -9.00 4.44
C PRO A 390 -7.61 -8.77 5.81
N THR A 391 -7.25 -7.51 6.11
CA THR A 391 -6.74 -7.14 7.43
C THR A 391 -7.87 -6.88 8.39
N ASN A 392 -7.66 -7.23 9.65
CA ASN A 392 -8.54 -6.91 10.75
C ASN A 392 -8.09 -5.62 11.44
N LYS A 393 -8.99 -4.65 11.56
CA LYS A 393 -8.76 -3.37 12.26
C LYS A 393 -9.59 -3.25 13.55
N VAL A 394 -10.07 -4.38 14.07
CA VAL A 394 -10.78 -4.43 15.35
C VAL A 394 -9.81 -4.03 16.47
N ILE A 395 -10.32 -3.19 17.37
CA ILE A 395 -9.59 -2.69 18.52
C ILE A 395 -9.48 -3.80 19.56
N ASP A 396 -8.26 -4.12 19.95
CA ASP A 396 -7.92 -4.97 21.07
C ASP A 396 -7.18 -4.10 22.10
N ASP A 397 -7.77 -3.93 23.28
CA ASP A 397 -7.26 -3.02 24.32
C ASP A 397 -5.84 -3.38 24.78
N GLU A 398 -5.45 -4.66 24.74
CA GLU A 398 -4.07 -5.07 25.08
C GLU A 398 -3.09 -4.64 23.98
N GLN A 399 -3.47 -4.81 22.71
CA GLN A 399 -2.66 -4.38 21.56
C GLN A 399 -2.47 -2.86 21.52
N VAL A 400 -3.54 -2.10 21.83
CA VAL A 400 -3.47 -0.63 21.88
C VAL A 400 -2.51 -0.18 22.97
N LYS A 401 -2.58 -0.76 24.17
CA LYS A 401 -1.66 -0.43 25.26
C LYS A 401 -0.20 -0.69 24.89
N LEU A 402 0.08 -1.85 24.27
CA LEU A 402 1.44 -2.17 23.80
C LEU A 402 1.94 -1.13 22.78
N TYR A 403 1.09 -0.77 21.82
CA TYR A 403 1.41 0.24 20.81
C TYR A 403 1.66 1.62 21.42
N GLU A 404 0.84 2.05 22.38
CA GLU A 404 1.04 3.32 23.12
C GLU A 404 2.33 3.34 23.93
N MET A 405 2.74 2.19 24.49
CA MET A 405 4.02 2.02 25.19
C MET A 405 5.22 1.93 24.24
N GLY A 406 5.01 1.90 22.92
CA GLY A 406 6.06 1.71 21.93
C GLY A 406 6.66 0.29 21.93
N ILE A 407 5.89 -0.69 22.40
CA ILE A 407 6.28 -2.09 22.49
C ILE A 407 5.74 -2.86 21.28
N PHE A 408 6.63 -3.58 20.58
CA PHE A 408 6.25 -4.42 19.45
C PHE A 408 5.39 -5.61 19.90
N ASP A 409 4.31 -5.87 19.19
CA ASP A 409 3.46 -7.03 19.38
C ASP A 409 3.83 -8.12 18.38
N PHE A 410 4.54 -9.15 18.84
CA PHE A 410 4.96 -10.28 18.02
C PHE A 410 3.97 -11.44 18.02
N ARG A 411 2.71 -11.24 18.43
CA ARG A 411 1.60 -12.18 18.16
C ARG A 411 1.24 -12.15 16.67
N ALA A 412 2.14 -12.67 15.85
CA ALA A 412 2.05 -12.67 14.40
C ALA A 412 2.27 -14.07 13.82
N ALA A 413 1.87 -14.24 12.56
CA ALA A 413 2.10 -15.49 11.84
C ALA A 413 3.59 -15.87 11.83
N THR A 414 3.87 -17.16 12.06
CA THR A 414 5.23 -17.72 12.01
C THR A 414 5.94 -17.40 10.69
N THR A 415 5.19 -17.26 9.59
CA THR A 415 5.70 -16.86 8.28
C THR A 415 6.40 -15.50 8.32
N PHE A 416 5.95 -14.55 9.12
CA PHE A 416 6.61 -13.24 9.25
C PHE A 416 7.72 -13.25 10.31
N LEU A 417 7.51 -13.96 11.42
CA LEU A 417 8.48 -13.97 12.52
C LEU A 417 9.74 -14.79 12.20
N ALA A 418 9.59 -15.97 11.62
CA ALA A 418 10.72 -16.89 11.44
C ALA A 418 11.84 -16.31 10.55
N PRO A 419 11.58 -15.64 9.42
CA PRO A 419 12.62 -14.97 8.64
C PRO A 419 13.36 -13.87 9.41
N LEU A 420 12.63 -13.02 10.14
CA LEU A 420 13.22 -11.94 10.94
C LEU A 420 14.16 -12.50 12.00
N VAL A 421 13.68 -13.48 12.76
CA VAL A 421 14.47 -14.11 13.82
C VAL A 421 15.69 -14.84 13.23
N THR A 422 15.53 -15.51 12.10
CA THR A 422 16.64 -16.22 11.41
C THR A 422 17.74 -15.24 10.99
N VAL A 423 17.39 -14.13 10.34
CA VAL A 423 18.36 -13.10 9.94
C VAL A 423 19.10 -12.52 11.15
N ILE A 424 18.37 -12.24 12.24
CA ILE A 424 18.98 -11.72 13.46
C ILE A 424 19.91 -12.74 14.12
N LEU A 425 19.54 -14.02 14.18
CA LEU A 425 20.38 -15.08 14.73
C LEU A 425 21.64 -15.32 13.90
N VAL A 426 21.54 -15.35 12.57
CA VAL A 426 22.72 -15.41 11.68
C VAL A 426 23.64 -14.22 11.91
N ASN A 427 23.09 -13.01 12.05
CA ASN A 427 23.87 -11.82 12.31
C ASN A 427 24.55 -11.85 13.69
N ILE A 428 23.87 -12.31 14.74
CA ILE A 428 24.46 -12.51 16.08
C ILE A 428 25.62 -13.51 16.01
N ALA A 429 25.43 -14.65 15.35
CA ALA A 429 26.46 -15.67 15.22
C ALA A 429 27.71 -15.15 14.49
N ALA A 430 27.52 -14.42 13.38
CA ALA A 430 28.60 -13.77 12.65
C ALA A 430 29.34 -12.73 13.49
N PHE A 431 28.61 -11.86 14.19
CA PHE A 431 29.19 -10.83 15.03
C PHE A 431 29.99 -11.41 16.20
N VAL A 432 29.43 -12.38 16.92
CA VAL A 432 30.08 -13.04 18.05
C VAL A 432 31.33 -13.78 17.59
N ARG A 433 31.27 -14.51 16.47
CA ARG A 433 32.45 -15.19 15.91
C ARG A 433 33.56 -14.18 15.58
N ALA A 434 33.22 -13.08 14.92
CA ALA A 434 34.21 -12.04 14.58
C ALA A 434 34.85 -11.40 15.83
N LEU A 435 34.07 -11.15 16.89
CA LEU A 435 34.60 -10.67 18.16
C LEU A 435 35.54 -11.69 18.82
N VAL A 436 35.17 -12.97 18.83
CA VAL A 436 36.00 -14.04 19.38
C VAL A 436 37.32 -14.15 18.62
N VAL A 437 37.28 -14.18 17.28
CA VAL A 437 38.48 -14.24 16.44
C VAL A 437 39.37 -13.02 16.70
N ASN A 438 38.80 -11.81 16.76
CA ASN A 438 39.55 -10.59 17.00
C ASN A 438 40.22 -10.53 18.39
N VAL A 439 39.70 -11.24 19.39
CA VAL A 439 40.24 -11.26 20.76
C VAL A 439 41.23 -12.41 20.98
N VAL A 440 40.95 -13.58 20.39
CA VAL A 440 41.71 -14.81 20.65
C VAL A 440 42.87 -14.99 19.68
N ASP A 441 42.69 -14.59 18.42
CA ASP A 441 43.66 -14.81 17.34
C ASP A 441 44.52 -13.56 17.12
N ASN A 442 45.34 -13.21 18.13
CA ASN A 442 46.25 -12.06 18.10
C ASN A 442 47.31 -12.14 16.98
N ASP A 443 47.48 -13.30 16.35
CA ASP A 443 48.45 -13.54 15.27
C ASP A 443 47.91 -13.10 13.88
N ARG A 444 46.62 -12.77 13.75
CA ARG A 444 46.05 -12.22 12.50
C ARG A 444 46.25 -10.72 12.41
N ASP A 445 47.45 -10.31 12.01
CA ASP A 445 47.79 -8.91 11.75
C ASP A 445 46.71 -8.19 10.90
N GLY A 446 46.14 -7.15 11.50
CA GLY A 446 45.15 -6.28 10.87
C GLY A 446 43.78 -6.92 10.60
N TYR A 447 43.36 -7.97 11.34
CA TYR A 447 42.01 -8.55 11.23
C TYR A 447 40.93 -7.48 11.39
N TRP A 448 41.06 -6.67 12.45
CA TRP A 448 40.17 -5.53 12.70
C TRP A 448 40.15 -4.64 11.44
N GLU A 449 41.27 -4.07 10.99
CA GLU A 449 41.28 -3.19 9.81
C GLU A 449 40.60 -3.77 8.56
N LYS A 450 40.75 -5.08 8.31
CA LYS A 450 40.14 -5.79 7.17
C LYS A 450 38.63 -5.98 7.33
N MET A 451 38.13 -6.22 8.54
CA MET A 451 36.73 -6.63 8.79
C MET A 451 35.83 -5.48 9.25
N PHE A 452 36.32 -4.23 9.31
CA PHE A 452 35.56 -3.10 9.89
C PHE A 452 34.13 -3.01 9.39
N GLY A 453 33.98 -2.93 8.07
CA GLY A 453 32.73 -2.53 7.45
C GLY A 453 31.65 -3.56 7.75
N GLN A 454 32.01 -4.84 7.74
CA GLN A 454 31.10 -5.93 8.07
C GLN A 454 30.79 -5.96 9.57
N MET A 455 31.77 -5.76 10.45
CA MET A 455 31.53 -5.71 11.90
C MET A 455 30.63 -4.52 12.28
N PHE A 456 30.89 -3.34 11.71
CA PHE A 456 30.08 -2.14 11.89
C PHE A 456 28.66 -2.32 11.37
N LEU A 457 28.51 -2.85 10.14
CA LEU A 457 27.19 -3.12 9.56
C LEU A 457 26.41 -4.14 10.39
N SER A 458 27.08 -5.21 10.82
CA SER A 458 26.50 -6.24 11.68
C SER A 458 25.99 -5.63 13.00
N PHE A 459 26.82 -4.85 13.69
CA PHE A 459 26.45 -4.12 14.89
C PHE A 459 25.27 -3.16 14.65
N TYR A 460 25.33 -2.38 13.56
CA TYR A 460 24.27 -1.45 13.17
C TYR A 460 22.92 -2.15 12.99
N ILE A 461 22.89 -3.32 12.34
CA ILE A 461 21.67 -4.11 12.14
C ILE A 461 21.13 -4.60 13.49
N LEU A 462 21.99 -5.06 14.41
CA LEU A 462 21.57 -5.53 15.75
C LEU A 462 20.97 -4.39 16.57
N VAL A 463 21.60 -3.21 16.58
CA VAL A 463 21.09 -2.02 17.28
C VAL A 463 19.76 -1.55 16.68
N SER A 464 19.68 -1.50 15.35
CA SER A 464 18.47 -1.03 14.68
C SER A 464 17.28 -1.97 14.90
N ASN A 465 17.52 -3.28 14.98
CA ASN A 465 16.50 -4.31 15.18
C ASN A 465 16.48 -4.89 16.60
N TYR A 466 16.96 -4.12 17.59
CA TYR A 466 17.00 -4.55 18.99
C TYR A 466 15.66 -5.06 19.51
N THR A 467 14.53 -4.53 19.03
CA THR A 467 13.19 -4.97 19.46
C THR A 467 12.91 -6.45 19.13
N VAL A 468 13.52 -7.01 18.08
CA VAL A 468 13.42 -8.46 17.78
C VAL A 468 14.23 -9.26 18.80
N ILE A 469 15.43 -8.77 19.17
CA ILE A 469 16.29 -9.39 20.18
C ILE A 469 15.61 -9.35 21.55
N GLU A 470 15.07 -8.19 21.92
CA GLU A 470 14.29 -7.99 23.13
C GLU A 470 13.08 -8.93 23.16
N GLY A 471 12.31 -8.99 22.07
CA GLY A 471 11.17 -9.90 21.93
C GLY A 471 11.54 -11.38 22.03
N MET A 472 12.75 -11.77 21.63
CA MET A 472 13.24 -13.14 21.63
C MET A 472 13.82 -13.58 22.99
N ILE A 473 14.61 -12.72 23.63
CA ILE A 473 15.48 -13.11 24.76
C ILE A 473 14.97 -12.51 26.08
N ILE A 474 14.58 -11.24 26.07
CA ILE A 474 14.36 -10.44 27.29
C ILE A 474 12.90 -10.54 27.73
N ARG A 475 11.98 -10.35 26.79
CA ARG A 475 10.55 -10.32 27.05
C ARG A 475 9.97 -11.71 27.29
N ARG A 476 9.00 -11.78 28.22
CA ARG A 476 8.29 -12.99 28.64
C ARG A 476 6.77 -12.84 28.60
N ASP A 477 6.28 -11.68 28.16
CA ASP A 477 4.86 -11.39 27.99
C ASP A 477 4.28 -12.09 26.76
N LYS A 478 2.95 -12.14 26.63
CA LYS A 478 2.27 -12.82 25.52
C LYS A 478 2.57 -12.22 24.14
N ALA A 479 3.07 -10.99 24.09
CA ALA A 479 3.45 -10.29 22.87
C ALA A 479 4.94 -10.44 22.52
N SER A 480 5.69 -11.27 23.27
CA SER A 480 7.06 -11.67 22.93
C SER A 480 7.08 -12.67 21.76
N ILE A 481 8.27 -12.93 21.22
CA ILE A 481 8.46 -13.93 20.17
C ILE A 481 8.32 -15.33 20.81
N PRO A 482 7.45 -16.22 20.28
CA PRO A 482 7.29 -17.55 20.84
C PRO A 482 8.58 -18.39 20.74
N LEU A 483 8.90 -19.15 21.79
CA LEU A 483 10.11 -19.98 21.84
C LEU A 483 10.24 -20.95 20.65
N TYR A 484 9.13 -21.55 20.21
CA TYR A 484 9.16 -22.49 19.08
C TYR A 484 9.62 -21.81 17.78
N VAL A 485 9.31 -20.51 17.59
CA VAL A 485 9.79 -19.73 16.43
C VAL A 485 11.29 -19.53 16.53
N THR A 486 11.79 -19.17 17.71
CA THR A 486 13.22 -19.02 17.96
C THR A 486 13.99 -20.31 17.71
N LEU A 487 13.49 -21.45 18.17
CA LEU A 487 14.11 -22.76 17.92
C LEU A 487 14.12 -23.11 16.43
N LEU A 488 12.99 -22.93 15.75
CA LEU A 488 12.88 -23.16 14.31
C LEU A 488 13.85 -22.27 13.52
N SER A 489 13.89 -20.98 13.83
CA SER A 489 14.83 -20.02 13.24
C SER A 489 16.28 -20.35 13.58
N GLY A 490 16.56 -20.93 14.74
CA GLY A 490 17.89 -21.44 15.11
C GLY A 490 18.35 -22.56 14.18
N VAL A 491 17.46 -23.51 13.86
CA VAL A 491 17.74 -24.57 12.87
C VAL A 491 18.01 -23.96 11.50
N PHE A 492 17.16 -23.05 11.02
CA PHE A 492 17.38 -22.37 9.74
C PHE A 492 18.70 -21.58 9.72
N SER A 493 19.02 -20.89 10.80
CA SER A 493 20.27 -20.12 10.92
C SER A 493 21.49 -21.03 10.83
N LEU A 494 21.47 -22.17 11.52
CA LEU A 494 22.55 -23.16 11.43
C LEU A 494 22.70 -23.69 10.01
N CYS A 495 21.60 -24.07 9.35
CA CYS A 495 21.63 -24.51 7.95
C CYS A 495 22.23 -23.44 7.03
N ILE A 496 21.81 -22.19 7.18
CA ILE A 496 22.32 -21.06 6.36
C ILE A 496 23.81 -20.84 6.59
N LEU A 497 24.26 -20.85 7.85
CA LEU A 497 25.68 -20.70 8.17
C LEU A 497 26.51 -21.86 7.60
N LEU A 498 26.07 -23.11 7.76
CA LEU A 498 26.78 -24.30 7.25
C LEU A 498 26.85 -24.32 5.71
N ILE A 499 25.70 -24.13 5.05
CA ILE A 499 25.63 -24.11 3.58
C ILE A 499 26.40 -22.90 3.05
N GLY A 500 26.25 -21.74 3.67
CA GLY A 500 26.97 -20.51 3.30
C GLY A 500 28.48 -20.67 3.43
N SER A 501 28.96 -21.24 4.54
CA SER A 501 30.37 -21.58 4.70
C SER A 501 30.85 -22.58 3.66
N ALA A 502 30.06 -23.61 3.34
CA ALA A 502 30.44 -24.59 2.31
C ALA A 502 30.50 -23.99 0.89
N ILE A 503 29.69 -22.98 0.58
CA ILE A 503 29.72 -22.26 -0.71
C ILE A 503 30.92 -21.29 -0.78
N LEU A 504 31.34 -20.75 0.36
CA LEU A 504 32.41 -19.76 0.47
C LEU A 504 33.81 -20.35 0.71
N SER A 505 33.88 -21.64 1.06
CA SER A 505 35.11 -22.43 1.18
C SER A 505 35.58 -22.90 -0.18
#